data_AF-A0A962X9Y4-F1
#
_entry.id   AF-A0A962X9Y4-F1
#
_cell.length_a   1.000
_cell.length_b   1.000
_cell.length_c   1.000
_cell.angle_alpha   90.00
_cell.angle_beta   90.00
_cell.angle_gamma   90.00
#
_symmetry.space_group_name_H-M   'P 1'
#
loop_
_entity.id
_entity.type
_entity.pdbx_description
1 polymer ?
#
loop_
_entity_poly.entity_id
_entity_poly.type
_entity_poly.pdbx_seq_one_letter_code
_entity_poly.pdbx_strand_id
1 'polypeptide(L)'
;MVDKYNQLSAQQKISSDEAACLQDEKTAKNGYETRLRDKLTEAMECGAGMFRGVQKDASGLGKGLSEILKKLFGQIVPDLYPKLPMGSRPLKGDEAEQILKAADLKVLPKVFYEGEQGLSLVIKDGVKLVINAQADVTREVLDYLRNEHSYGNKDSRMGKALEKRFGGTPYGWERDMLRLILATLFRAGEIEVTHQGNRYHHYQDPASRTPFTSNSAFRSSLFSPRQSMGLKTLTQAVQRLEELTGEEVNVEEGAIATAFKKVVEEELAKLYPLKATAEAHQLPVLPMVAEYQQTLAGIQSSSSDDCVRMLTEEGADFAVTRDQVRKLREALNAEAIEILRQARQATELVWQRLAAHHPAPELSAIVAELKSLLVSEQFMEAWDTIVERTQTVLNAYRTAYCELFDRRKQSYASAIEDIKNRAEWGSLEANNPGMASSLLSPLQARVGCDDDKETVEQGKSLGKASLTEMESDLAAIEGLKSSVLVKLQELSMGSEQKAPVRKVRVSAFFNKPIQTQDELDQALGLIRDSLQKCIDEGAIIILE
;
A
#
# COMPACT_ATOMS: atom_id res chain seq x y z
N MET A 1 -12.11 25.77 73.23
CA MET A 1 -12.61 25.00 74.39
C MET A 1 -13.61 23.93 73.97
N VAL A 2 -14.74 24.29 73.36
CA VAL A 2 -15.75 23.36 72.83
C VAL A 2 -15.14 22.24 71.97
N ASP A 3 -14.28 22.56 70.99
CA ASP A 3 -13.68 21.54 70.10
C ASP A 3 -12.75 20.57 70.85
N LYS A 4 -11.97 21.08 71.80
CA LYS A 4 -11.05 20.29 72.65
C LYS A 4 -11.83 19.31 73.52
N TYR A 5 -12.91 19.77 74.16
CA TYR A 5 -13.72 18.91 75.04
C TYR A 5 -14.70 18.01 74.27
N ASN A 6 -15.09 18.36 73.04
CA ASN A 6 -15.78 17.43 72.13
C ASN A 6 -14.91 16.21 71.79
N GLN A 7 -13.62 16.42 71.53
CA GLN A 7 -12.68 15.32 71.26
C GLN A 7 -12.48 14.43 72.50
N LEU A 8 -12.39 15.03 73.69
CA LEU A 8 -12.27 14.28 74.95
C LEU A 8 -13.57 13.53 75.31
N SER A 9 -14.72 14.14 75.04
CA SER A 9 -16.05 13.50 75.19
C SER A 9 -16.20 12.27 74.30
N ALA A 10 -15.80 12.38 73.02
CA ALA A 10 -15.83 11.27 72.07
C ALA A 10 -14.92 10.09 72.48
N GLN A 11 -13.88 10.35 73.29
CA GLN A 11 -13.00 9.35 73.87
C GLN A 11 -13.47 8.83 75.24
N GLN A 12 -14.65 9.25 75.72
CA GLN A 12 -15.19 8.93 77.06
C GLN A 12 -14.28 9.37 78.22
N LYS A 13 -13.49 10.44 78.03
CA LYS A 13 -12.50 10.95 79.00
C LYS A 13 -12.98 12.19 79.76
N ILE A 14 -14.30 12.40 79.86
CA ILE A 14 -14.87 13.52 80.63
C ILE A 14 -15.87 12.98 81.65
N SER A 15 -15.94 13.64 82.80
CA SER A 15 -16.92 13.39 83.85
C SER A 15 -18.31 13.89 83.49
N SER A 16 -19.34 13.48 84.26
CA SER A 16 -20.72 13.95 84.08
C SER A 16 -20.84 15.48 84.22
N ASP A 17 -20.13 16.07 85.16
CA ASP A 17 -20.14 17.52 85.38
C ASP A 17 -19.46 18.27 84.23
N GLU A 18 -18.34 17.74 83.71
CA GLU A 18 -17.67 18.29 82.52
C GLU A 18 -18.52 18.14 81.26
N ALA A 19 -19.33 17.09 81.15
CA ALA A 19 -20.27 16.91 80.04
C ALA A 19 -21.40 17.94 80.08
N ALA A 20 -21.93 18.26 81.27
CA ALA A 20 -22.89 19.34 81.46
C ALA A 20 -22.29 20.70 81.09
N CYS A 21 -21.09 21.02 81.60
CA CYS A 21 -20.36 22.24 81.25
C CYS A 21 -20.07 22.35 79.74
N LEU A 22 -19.72 21.24 79.06
CA LEU A 22 -19.52 21.23 77.61
C LEU A 22 -20.81 21.54 76.84
N GLN A 23 -21.96 21.06 77.31
CA GLN A 23 -23.24 21.34 76.68
C GLN A 23 -23.67 22.80 76.88
N ASP A 24 -23.38 23.39 78.05
CA ASP A 24 -23.59 24.82 78.31
C ASP A 24 -22.69 25.68 77.41
N GLU A 25 -21.42 25.32 77.28
CA GLU A 25 -20.46 25.99 76.39
C GLU A 25 -20.86 25.91 74.91
N LYS A 26 -21.41 24.77 74.46
CA LYS A 26 -21.99 24.63 73.10
C LYS A 26 -23.18 25.56 72.90
N THR A 27 -24.06 25.63 73.89
CA THR A 27 -25.26 26.47 73.85
C THR A 27 -24.86 27.95 73.84
N ALA A 28 -23.88 28.34 74.66
CA ALA A 28 -23.32 29.69 74.68
C ALA A 28 -22.66 30.04 73.33
N LYS A 29 -21.83 29.15 72.77
CA LYS A 29 -21.22 29.33 71.44
C LYS A 29 -22.27 29.57 70.36
N ASN A 30 -23.29 28.71 70.28
CA ASN A 30 -24.38 28.86 69.30
C ASN A 30 -25.15 30.17 69.52
N GLY A 31 -25.35 30.57 70.78
CA GLY A 31 -25.95 31.86 71.13
C GLY A 31 -25.12 33.05 70.66
N TYR A 32 -23.80 33.01 70.84
CA TYR A 32 -22.89 34.05 70.35
C TYR A 32 -22.82 34.09 68.81
N GLU A 33 -22.79 32.94 68.14
CA GLU A 33 -22.80 32.86 66.67
C GLU A 33 -24.10 33.44 66.09
N THR A 34 -25.26 33.10 66.67
CA THR A 34 -26.55 33.65 66.28
C THR A 34 -26.59 35.15 66.49
N ARG A 35 -26.19 35.61 67.68
CA ARG A 35 -26.14 37.04 68.00
C ARG A 35 -25.19 37.82 67.09
N LEU A 36 -24.03 37.23 66.74
CA LEU A 36 -23.08 37.84 65.81
C LEU A 36 -23.68 37.95 64.41
N ARG A 37 -24.33 36.89 63.91
CA ARG A 37 -25.04 36.90 62.63
C ARG A 37 -26.13 37.97 62.60
N ASP A 38 -26.92 38.08 63.66
CA ASP A 38 -27.99 39.07 63.76
C ASP A 38 -27.41 40.49 63.75
N LYS A 39 -26.36 40.75 64.56
CA LYS A 39 -25.69 42.05 64.60
C LYS A 39 -25.02 42.42 63.27
N LEU A 40 -24.42 41.47 62.57
CA LEU A 40 -23.89 41.70 61.23
C LEU A 40 -24.99 41.99 60.22
N THR A 41 -26.11 41.27 60.30
CA THR A 41 -27.28 41.50 59.42
C THR A 41 -27.84 42.90 59.65
N GLU A 42 -28.09 43.28 60.90
CA GLU A 42 -28.52 44.64 61.30
C GLU A 42 -27.55 45.71 60.78
N ALA A 43 -26.23 45.50 60.94
CA ALA A 43 -25.21 46.45 60.49
C ALA A 43 -25.20 46.61 58.96
N MET A 44 -25.43 45.53 58.20
CA MET A 44 -25.54 45.59 56.74
C MET A 44 -26.86 46.24 56.29
N GLU A 45 -27.95 46.02 57.02
CA GLU A 45 -29.26 46.64 56.74
C GLU A 45 -29.26 48.15 56.98
N CYS A 46 -28.44 48.65 57.91
CA CYS A 46 -28.21 50.08 58.16
C CYS A 46 -26.99 50.65 57.41
N GLY A 47 -26.33 49.84 56.58
CA GLY A 47 -25.12 50.22 55.86
C GLY A 47 -25.39 50.96 54.55
N ALA A 48 -24.36 51.11 53.74
CA ALA A 48 -24.48 51.62 52.37
C ALA A 48 -23.72 50.72 51.39
N GLY A 49 -24.34 50.43 50.24
CA GLY A 49 -23.69 49.77 49.12
C GLY A 49 -23.03 50.81 48.20
N MET A 50 -21.84 50.51 47.69
CA MET A 50 -21.13 51.39 46.76
C MET A 50 -20.81 50.65 45.46
N PHE A 51 -21.16 51.25 44.32
CA PHE A 51 -20.82 50.72 43.00
C PHE A 51 -20.44 51.86 42.05
N ARG A 52 -19.27 51.74 41.41
CA ARG A 52 -18.70 52.79 40.53
C ARG A 52 -18.70 54.20 41.16
N GLY A 53 -18.40 54.28 42.45
CA GLY A 53 -18.35 55.54 43.20
C GLY A 53 -19.73 56.12 43.58
N VAL A 54 -20.83 55.45 43.24
CA VAL A 54 -22.19 55.85 43.66
C VAL A 54 -22.57 55.10 44.91
N GLN A 55 -22.80 55.83 46.00
CA GLN A 55 -23.28 55.30 47.27
C GLN A 55 -24.81 55.18 47.25
N LYS A 56 -25.33 54.05 47.74
CA LYS A 56 -26.76 53.80 47.93
C LYS A 56 -26.99 53.31 49.35
N ASP A 57 -27.83 54.04 50.07
CA ASP A 57 -28.24 53.70 51.41
C ASP A 57 -29.06 52.40 51.39
N ALA A 58 -28.72 51.44 52.26
CA ALA A 58 -29.41 50.16 52.37
C ALA A 58 -30.88 50.36 52.77
N SER A 59 -31.19 51.35 53.62
CA SER A 59 -32.55 51.68 54.04
C SER A 59 -33.46 52.09 52.88
N GLY A 60 -32.89 52.67 51.81
CA GLY A 60 -33.60 53.01 50.58
C GLY A 60 -33.85 51.83 49.63
N LEU A 61 -33.19 50.69 49.86
CA LEU A 61 -33.24 49.50 48.99
C LEU A 61 -34.17 48.41 49.52
N GLY A 62 -34.44 48.32 50.81
CA GLY A 62 -35.35 47.31 51.35
C GLY A 62 -35.38 47.26 52.87
N LYS A 63 -36.30 46.45 53.42
CA LYS A 63 -36.46 46.30 54.88
C LYS A 63 -35.65 45.15 55.48
N GLY A 64 -35.13 44.26 54.63
CA GLY A 64 -34.31 43.13 55.06
C GLY A 64 -33.14 42.89 54.11
N LEU A 65 -32.05 42.31 54.62
CA LEU A 65 -30.80 42.15 53.88
C LEU A 65 -30.96 41.46 52.52
N SER A 66 -31.79 40.42 52.44
CA SER A 66 -32.03 39.70 51.17
C SER A 66 -32.70 40.60 50.12
N GLU A 67 -33.66 41.42 50.54
CA GLU A 67 -34.34 42.38 49.64
C GLU A 67 -33.36 43.46 49.18
N ILE A 68 -32.57 44.01 50.11
CA ILE A 68 -31.55 45.02 49.84
C ILE A 68 -30.55 44.51 48.81
N LEU A 69 -29.97 43.33 49.03
CA LEU A 69 -29.02 42.71 48.11
C LEU A 69 -29.66 42.43 46.75
N LYS A 70 -30.90 41.94 46.72
CA LYS A 70 -31.62 41.69 45.46
C LYS A 70 -31.82 42.97 44.66
N LYS A 71 -32.24 44.08 45.27
CA LYS A 71 -32.41 45.37 44.56
C LYS A 71 -31.07 45.97 44.16
N LEU A 72 -30.04 45.83 44.99
CA LEU A 72 -28.69 46.29 44.68
C LEU A 72 -28.13 45.53 43.47
N PHE A 73 -28.16 44.19 43.49
CA PHE A 73 -27.71 43.37 42.36
C PHE A 73 -28.57 43.53 41.13
N GLY A 74 -29.88 43.76 41.27
CA GLY A 74 -30.77 44.07 40.15
C GLY A 74 -30.38 45.34 39.39
N GLN A 75 -29.63 46.25 40.02
CA GLN A 75 -29.10 47.46 39.38
C GLN A 75 -27.65 47.27 38.89
N ILE A 76 -26.83 46.56 39.67
CA ILE A 76 -25.40 46.36 39.37
C ILE A 76 -25.19 45.35 38.23
N VAL A 77 -25.89 44.20 38.27
CA VAL A 77 -25.65 43.09 37.35
C VAL A 77 -25.94 43.49 35.89
N PRO A 78 -27.03 44.20 35.55
CA PRO A 78 -27.25 44.64 34.17
C PRO A 78 -26.20 45.62 33.65
N ASP A 79 -25.63 46.47 34.50
CA ASP A 79 -24.55 47.40 34.12
C ASP A 79 -23.20 46.68 33.97
N LEU A 80 -22.92 45.70 34.83
CA LEU A 80 -21.67 44.93 34.79
C LEU A 80 -21.67 43.84 33.70
N TYR A 81 -22.85 43.30 33.37
CA TYR A 81 -23.04 42.23 32.38
C TYR A 81 -24.20 42.54 31.42
N PRO A 82 -24.06 43.57 30.57
CA PRO A 82 -25.14 43.98 29.68
C PRO A 82 -25.53 42.90 28.64
N LYS A 83 -24.65 41.91 28.37
CA LYS A 83 -24.94 40.79 27.48
C LYS A 83 -25.40 39.51 28.20
N LEU A 84 -25.60 39.54 29.53
CA LEU A 84 -26.13 38.40 30.28
C LEU A 84 -27.51 37.95 29.80
N PRO A 85 -28.50 38.84 29.55
CA PRO A 85 -29.85 38.42 29.13
C PRO A 85 -29.88 37.66 27.81
N MET A 86 -28.88 37.87 26.94
CA MET A 86 -28.75 37.21 25.64
C MET A 86 -28.60 35.67 25.79
N GLY A 87 -27.83 35.22 26.78
CA GLY A 87 -27.52 33.80 26.99
C GLY A 87 -27.95 33.23 28.33
N SER A 88 -28.55 34.02 29.23
CA SER A 88 -28.99 33.51 30.53
C SER A 88 -30.29 32.72 30.39
N ARG A 89 -30.17 31.38 30.33
CA ARG A 89 -31.28 30.42 30.34
C ARG A 89 -30.97 29.27 31.29
N PRO A 90 -31.98 28.68 31.96
CA PRO A 90 -31.76 27.51 32.79
C PRO A 90 -31.40 26.30 31.92
N LEU A 91 -30.22 25.72 32.16
CA LEU A 91 -29.73 24.52 31.48
C LEU A 91 -29.58 23.37 32.49
N LYS A 92 -29.76 22.14 32.00
CA LYS A 92 -29.53 20.90 32.76
C LYS A 92 -28.10 20.39 32.60
N GLY A 93 -27.39 20.83 31.57
CA GLY A 93 -26.00 20.49 31.27
C GLY A 93 -25.82 19.41 30.21
N ASP A 94 -26.91 18.83 29.70
CA ASP A 94 -26.91 17.79 28.65
C ASP A 94 -27.37 18.31 27.27
N GLU A 95 -27.79 19.58 27.18
CA GLU A 95 -28.33 20.17 25.96
C GLU A 95 -27.33 20.12 24.79
N ALA A 96 -26.05 20.39 25.06
CA ALA A 96 -25.00 20.31 24.04
C ALA A 96 -24.88 18.90 23.42
N GLU A 97 -25.10 17.85 24.21
CA GLU A 97 -25.11 16.47 23.71
C GLU A 97 -26.40 16.14 22.96
N GLN A 98 -27.54 16.59 23.49
CA GLN A 98 -28.86 16.38 22.87
C GLN A 98 -28.91 16.94 21.45
N ILE A 99 -28.42 18.17 21.24
CA ILE A 99 -28.39 18.76 19.90
C ILE A 99 -27.44 18.01 18.98
N LEU A 100 -26.34 17.40 19.44
CA LEU A 100 -25.46 16.62 18.58
C LEU A 100 -26.02 15.23 18.25
N LYS A 101 -26.80 14.62 19.16
CA LYS A 101 -27.38 13.27 18.97
C LYS A 101 -28.73 13.26 18.27
N ALA A 102 -29.47 14.37 18.28
CA ALA A 102 -30.83 14.39 17.77
C ALA A 102 -30.90 13.97 16.28
N ALA A 103 -31.63 12.90 15.98
CA ALA A 103 -31.98 12.55 14.60
C ALA A 103 -33.11 13.45 14.06
N ASP A 104 -34.07 13.82 14.93
CA ASP A 104 -35.16 14.74 14.63
C ASP A 104 -35.06 16.00 15.51
N LEU A 105 -34.99 17.16 14.87
CA LEU A 105 -34.91 18.47 15.54
C LEU A 105 -36.24 18.92 16.17
N LYS A 106 -37.34 18.17 16.03
CA LYS A 106 -38.65 18.48 16.64
C LYS A 106 -38.75 18.12 18.13
N VAL A 107 -37.87 17.27 18.63
CA VAL A 107 -37.98 16.65 19.97
C VAL A 107 -36.96 17.24 20.96
N LEU A 108 -36.40 18.42 20.66
CA LEU A 108 -35.44 19.08 21.53
C LEU A 108 -36.15 19.85 22.66
N PRO A 109 -35.46 20.17 23.77
CA PRO A 109 -36.00 21.04 24.81
C PRO A 109 -36.42 22.43 24.30
N LYS A 110 -37.30 23.10 25.04
CA LYS A 110 -37.83 24.43 24.67
C LYS A 110 -36.75 25.50 24.48
N VAL A 111 -35.60 25.37 25.16
CA VAL A 111 -34.48 26.33 25.07
C VAL A 111 -33.92 26.46 23.65
N PHE A 112 -34.09 25.45 22.80
CA PHE A 112 -33.60 25.45 21.42
C PHE A 112 -34.44 26.28 20.46
N TYR A 113 -35.73 26.50 20.73
CA TYR A 113 -36.65 27.15 19.81
C TYR A 113 -36.84 28.63 20.12
N GLU A 114 -37.66 29.30 19.33
CA GLU A 114 -38.12 30.67 19.60
C GLU A 114 -39.08 30.72 20.81
N GLY A 115 -39.01 31.80 21.59
CA GLY A 115 -39.88 32.07 22.74
C GLY A 115 -39.17 32.82 23.87
N GLU A 116 -39.91 33.24 24.89
CA GLU A 116 -39.35 34.02 26.02
C GLU A 116 -38.18 33.33 26.74
N GLN A 117 -38.20 32.00 26.81
CA GLN A 117 -37.12 31.19 27.41
C GLN A 117 -36.27 30.47 26.35
N GLY A 118 -36.49 30.78 25.07
CA GLY A 118 -35.77 30.22 23.94
C GLY A 118 -34.48 30.96 23.61
N LEU A 119 -33.64 30.31 22.82
CA LEU A 119 -32.42 30.86 22.22
C LEU A 119 -32.50 30.90 20.67
N SER A 120 -33.60 30.43 20.09
CA SER A 120 -33.81 30.41 18.63
C SER A 120 -32.70 29.68 17.85
N LEU A 121 -32.10 28.65 18.46
CA LEU A 121 -31.04 27.80 17.88
C LEU A 121 -31.57 26.85 16.79
N VAL A 122 -32.88 26.60 16.78
CA VAL A 122 -33.60 25.81 15.79
C VAL A 122 -34.81 26.60 15.34
N ILE A 123 -34.91 26.84 14.03
CA ILE A 123 -35.97 27.62 13.40
C ILE A 123 -36.68 26.81 12.31
N LYS A 124 -37.88 27.24 11.94
CA LYS A 124 -38.59 26.69 10.77
C LYS A 124 -38.09 27.37 9.50
N ASP A 125 -37.59 26.56 8.58
CA ASP A 125 -37.32 26.96 7.20
C ASP A 125 -38.30 26.20 6.28
N GLY A 126 -39.35 26.91 5.87
CA GLY A 126 -40.53 26.31 5.24
C GLY A 126 -41.18 25.24 6.14
N VAL A 127 -41.14 23.98 5.70
CA VAL A 127 -41.75 22.83 6.41
C VAL A 127 -40.74 22.11 7.31
N LYS A 128 -39.43 22.37 7.14
CA LYS A 128 -38.35 21.68 7.86
C LYS A 128 -37.85 22.53 9.02
N LEU A 129 -37.34 21.88 10.06
CA LEU A 129 -36.56 22.55 11.10
C LEU A 129 -35.09 22.50 10.71
N VAL A 130 -34.39 23.62 10.88
CA VAL A 130 -32.97 23.77 10.56
C VAL A 130 -32.23 24.38 11.75
N ILE A 131 -30.93 24.11 11.84
CA ILE A 131 -30.07 24.77 12.84
C ILE A 131 -29.88 26.23 12.45
N ASN A 132 -30.12 27.14 13.39
CA ASN A 132 -29.94 28.57 13.20
C ASN A 132 -28.55 29.01 13.67
N ALA A 133 -27.58 29.04 12.77
CA ALA A 133 -26.26 29.62 13.03
C ALA A 133 -26.31 31.16 13.24
N GLN A 134 -27.42 31.80 12.88
CA GLN A 134 -27.64 33.25 12.96
C GLN A 134 -28.46 33.66 14.19
N ALA A 135 -28.64 32.78 15.18
CA ALA A 135 -29.15 33.20 16.48
C ALA A 135 -28.18 34.21 17.12
N ASP A 136 -28.68 35.13 17.94
CA ASP A 136 -27.84 36.19 18.52
C ASP A 136 -26.66 35.62 19.32
N VAL A 137 -26.91 34.56 20.11
CA VAL A 137 -25.87 33.86 20.87
C VAL A 137 -24.84 33.14 19.99
N THR A 138 -25.26 32.52 18.88
CA THR A 138 -24.35 31.79 17.98
C THR A 138 -23.53 32.76 17.14
N ARG A 139 -24.14 33.82 16.63
CA ARG A 139 -23.47 34.88 15.87
C ARG A 139 -22.38 35.55 16.71
N GLU A 140 -22.70 35.90 17.95
CA GLU A 140 -21.75 36.55 18.87
C GLU A 140 -20.48 35.70 19.11
N VAL A 141 -20.63 34.39 19.32
CA VAL A 141 -19.49 33.49 19.51
C VAL A 141 -18.76 33.22 18.19
N LEU A 142 -19.49 33.03 17.09
CA LEU A 142 -18.90 32.76 15.78
C LEU A 142 -18.08 33.95 15.26
N ASP A 143 -18.59 35.17 15.40
CA ASP A 143 -17.88 36.39 15.00
C ASP A 143 -16.59 36.57 15.82
N TYR A 144 -16.65 36.27 17.12
CA TYR A 144 -15.44 36.24 17.95
C TYR A 144 -14.42 35.22 17.43
N LEU A 145 -14.83 33.99 17.15
CA LEU A 145 -13.95 32.95 16.61
C LEU A 145 -13.35 33.33 15.25
N ARG A 146 -14.16 33.93 14.35
CA ARG A 146 -13.71 34.42 13.03
C ARG A 146 -12.67 35.52 13.15
N ASN A 147 -12.90 36.49 14.03
CA ASN A 147 -11.96 37.57 14.29
C ASN A 147 -10.65 37.06 14.89
N GLU A 148 -10.70 36.23 15.94
CA GLU A 148 -9.48 35.67 16.54
C GLU A 148 -8.71 34.77 15.57
N HIS A 149 -9.43 34.03 14.71
CA HIS A 149 -8.82 33.21 13.67
C HIS A 149 -8.10 34.05 12.61
N SER A 150 -8.67 35.18 12.16
CA SER A 150 -8.05 36.04 11.15
C SER A 150 -6.75 36.68 11.64
N TYR A 151 -6.62 36.92 12.95
CA TYR A 151 -5.38 37.38 13.58
C TYR A 151 -4.41 36.24 13.96
N GLY A 152 -4.74 34.97 13.67
CA GLY A 152 -3.89 33.82 13.98
C GLY A 152 -3.84 33.47 15.48
N ASN A 153 -4.72 34.04 16.30
CA ASN A 153 -4.73 33.83 17.74
C ASN A 153 -5.32 32.45 18.06
N LYS A 154 -4.46 31.44 18.16
CA LYS A 154 -4.87 30.07 18.50
C LYS A 154 -5.31 29.95 19.96
N ASP A 155 -4.57 30.54 20.88
CA ASP A 155 -4.77 30.36 22.32
C ASP A 155 -6.09 30.97 22.83
N SER A 156 -6.56 32.06 22.21
CA SER A 156 -7.83 32.72 22.55
C SER A 156 -9.06 31.89 22.17
N ARG A 157 -8.90 30.92 21.27
CA ARG A 157 -9.96 30.03 20.77
C ARG A 157 -9.98 28.66 21.45
N MET A 158 -9.10 28.43 22.42
CA MET A 158 -9.13 27.26 23.29
C MET A 158 -10.34 27.33 24.22
N GLY A 159 -11.00 26.21 24.51
CA GLY A 159 -12.21 26.21 25.34
C GLY A 159 -12.01 26.86 26.71
N LYS A 160 -10.82 26.73 27.32
CA LYS A 160 -10.47 27.43 28.57
C LYS A 160 -10.47 28.96 28.43
N ALA A 161 -9.98 29.47 27.31
CA ALA A 161 -9.95 30.91 27.03
C ALA A 161 -11.35 31.43 26.70
N LEU A 162 -12.14 30.68 25.92
CA LEU A 162 -13.53 30.99 25.63
C LEU A 162 -14.39 31.02 26.91
N GLU A 163 -14.22 30.05 27.80
CA GLU A 163 -14.88 30.01 29.12
C GLU A 163 -14.57 31.27 29.93
N LYS A 164 -13.31 31.70 29.96
CA LYS A 164 -12.90 32.93 30.66
C LYS A 164 -13.48 34.18 29.99
N ARG A 165 -13.52 34.23 28.65
CA ARG A 165 -14.01 35.37 27.86
C ARG A 165 -15.52 35.55 28.03
N PHE A 166 -16.30 34.51 27.79
CA PHE A 166 -17.76 34.55 27.83
C PHE A 166 -18.34 34.34 29.24
N GLY A 167 -17.55 33.82 30.19
CA GLY A 167 -17.90 33.87 31.62
C GLY A 167 -17.62 35.21 32.29
N GLY A 168 -16.81 36.07 31.66
CA GLY A 168 -16.49 37.41 32.14
C GLY A 168 -17.46 38.49 31.64
N THR A 169 -17.24 39.73 32.08
CA THR A 169 -17.91 40.92 31.54
C THR A 169 -17.59 41.08 30.05
N PRO A 170 -18.58 41.38 29.17
CA PRO A 170 -19.97 41.76 29.47
C PRO A 170 -21.02 40.62 29.51
N TYR A 171 -20.60 39.35 29.44
CA TYR A 171 -21.50 38.22 29.17
C TYR A 171 -21.97 37.51 30.44
N GLY A 172 -21.04 37.08 31.31
CA GLY A 172 -21.39 36.34 32.53
C GLY A 172 -22.06 34.98 32.27
N TRP A 173 -21.81 34.35 31.12
CA TRP A 173 -22.44 33.08 30.76
C TRP A 173 -21.78 31.89 31.45
N GLU A 174 -22.59 30.88 31.75
CA GLU A 174 -22.10 29.62 32.28
C GLU A 174 -21.44 28.78 31.17
N ARG A 175 -20.52 27.89 31.57
CA ARG A 175 -19.81 27.02 30.62
C ARG A 175 -20.76 26.17 29.76
N ASP A 176 -21.85 25.67 30.35
CA ASP A 176 -22.77 24.80 29.62
C ASP A 176 -23.57 25.58 28.56
N MET A 177 -23.77 26.89 28.76
CA MET A 177 -24.29 27.78 27.71
C MET A 177 -23.29 27.92 26.56
N LEU A 178 -22.02 28.13 26.86
CA LEU A 178 -20.98 28.22 25.84
C LEU A 178 -20.83 26.91 25.05
N ARG A 179 -20.91 25.75 25.73
CA ARG A 179 -20.91 24.44 25.08
C ARG A 179 -22.11 24.22 24.18
N LEU A 180 -23.30 24.61 24.63
CA LEU A 180 -24.51 24.55 23.83
C LEU A 180 -24.36 25.37 22.54
N ILE A 181 -23.85 26.60 22.65
CA ILE A 181 -23.60 27.47 21.49
C ILE A 181 -22.59 26.82 20.53
N LEU A 182 -21.45 26.36 21.04
CA LEU A 182 -20.41 25.74 20.21
C LEU A 182 -20.90 24.41 19.58
N ALA A 183 -21.67 23.60 20.30
CA ALA A 183 -22.26 22.37 19.76
C ALA A 183 -23.27 22.67 18.64
N THR A 184 -24.04 23.75 18.80
CA THR A 184 -24.97 24.23 17.77
C THR A 184 -24.21 24.66 16.52
N LEU A 185 -23.16 25.48 16.67
CA LEU A 185 -22.30 25.92 15.57
C LEU A 185 -21.59 24.74 14.88
N PHE A 186 -21.16 23.75 15.66
CA PHE A 186 -20.50 22.55 15.14
C PHE A 186 -21.48 21.69 14.34
N ARG A 187 -22.72 21.50 14.83
CA ARG A 187 -23.77 20.81 14.08
C ARG A 187 -24.20 21.58 12.83
N ALA A 188 -24.18 22.91 12.87
CA ALA A 188 -24.41 23.75 11.70
C ALA A 188 -23.27 23.69 10.67
N GLY A 189 -22.12 23.11 11.01
CA GLY A 189 -20.94 23.05 10.15
C GLY A 189 -20.17 24.37 10.04
N GLU A 190 -20.43 25.34 10.93
CA GLU A 190 -19.78 26.66 10.94
C GLU A 190 -18.41 26.65 11.64
N ILE A 191 -18.19 25.66 12.49
CA ILE A 191 -16.94 25.48 13.23
C ILE A 191 -16.48 24.03 13.16
N GLU A 192 -15.23 23.82 13.53
CA GLU A 192 -14.59 22.53 13.72
C GLU A 192 -13.92 22.47 15.09
N VAL A 193 -13.63 21.26 15.56
CA VAL A 193 -13.03 21.04 16.88
C VAL A 193 -11.77 20.20 16.75
N THR A 194 -10.66 20.67 17.31
CA THR A 194 -9.46 19.85 17.48
C THR A 194 -9.36 19.36 18.91
N HIS A 195 -9.30 18.04 19.10
CA HIS A 195 -9.15 17.41 20.40
C HIS A 195 -8.17 16.23 20.32
N GLN A 196 -7.18 16.19 21.22
CA GLN A 196 -6.13 15.16 21.25
C GLN A 196 -5.39 14.96 19.91
N GLY A 197 -5.18 16.05 19.16
CA GLY A 197 -4.52 16.01 17.85
C GLY A 197 -5.46 15.70 16.67
N ASN A 198 -6.67 15.20 16.93
CA ASN A 198 -7.65 14.92 15.88
C ASN A 198 -8.54 16.14 15.60
N ARG A 199 -8.78 16.41 14.32
CA ARG A 199 -9.66 17.49 13.85
C ARG A 199 -11.02 16.89 13.44
N TYR A 200 -12.08 17.32 14.11
CA TYR A 200 -13.45 16.88 13.87
C TYR A 200 -14.25 17.99 13.19
N HIS A 201 -14.98 17.62 12.14
CA HIS A 201 -15.82 18.52 11.33
C HIS A 201 -17.25 17.98 11.13
N HIS A 202 -17.51 16.72 11.50
CA HIS A 202 -18.83 16.08 11.39
C HIS A 202 -19.39 15.71 12.76
N TYR A 203 -20.57 16.24 13.11
CA TYR A 203 -21.24 15.99 14.39
C TYR A 203 -21.74 14.54 14.59
N GLN A 204 -21.85 13.80 13.48
CA GLN A 204 -22.28 12.40 13.49
C GLN A 204 -21.19 11.47 14.03
N ASP A 205 -19.91 11.86 13.95
CA ASP A 205 -18.81 11.12 14.57
C ASP A 205 -18.97 11.14 16.11
N PRO A 206 -19.14 9.98 16.77
CA PRO A 206 -19.25 9.92 18.22
C PRO A 206 -18.04 10.52 18.97
N ALA A 207 -16.83 10.38 18.44
CA ALA A 207 -15.61 10.88 19.08
C ALA A 207 -15.58 12.42 19.16
N SER A 208 -16.17 13.09 18.17
CA SER A 208 -16.29 14.54 18.09
C SER A 208 -17.12 15.17 19.22
N ARG A 209 -17.90 14.37 19.97
CA ARG A 209 -18.83 14.85 21.00
C ARG A 209 -18.16 15.09 22.35
N THR A 210 -17.06 14.38 22.63
CA THR A 210 -16.32 14.44 23.92
C THR A 210 -15.96 15.87 24.37
N PRO A 211 -15.51 16.78 23.49
CA PRO A 211 -15.24 18.18 23.83
C PRO A 211 -16.46 18.95 24.35
N PHE A 212 -17.68 18.51 24.01
CA PHE A 212 -18.92 19.19 24.40
C PHE A 212 -19.53 18.64 25.70
N THR A 213 -19.09 17.48 26.18
CA THR A 213 -19.63 16.83 27.38
C THR A 213 -18.65 16.82 28.56
N SER A 214 -17.34 16.71 28.31
CA SER A 214 -16.32 16.63 29.38
C SER A 214 -15.64 17.98 29.67
N ASN A 215 -15.48 18.32 30.96
CA ASN A 215 -14.89 19.59 31.42
C ASN A 215 -13.41 19.71 31.07
N SER A 216 -12.65 18.65 31.26
CA SER A 216 -11.24 18.61 30.87
C SER A 216 -11.11 18.69 29.35
N ALA A 217 -11.91 17.89 28.63
CA ALA A 217 -11.87 17.84 27.17
C ALA A 217 -12.19 19.21 26.57
N PHE A 218 -13.30 19.83 26.96
CA PHE A 218 -13.71 21.16 26.53
C PHE A 218 -12.58 22.18 26.66
N ARG A 219 -11.98 22.28 27.86
CA ARG A 219 -10.92 23.26 28.16
C ARG A 219 -9.65 23.05 27.35
N SER A 220 -9.37 21.80 27.00
CA SER A 220 -8.19 21.38 26.22
C SER A 220 -8.41 21.35 24.71
N SER A 221 -9.63 21.58 24.24
CA SER A 221 -9.96 21.56 22.81
C SER A 221 -9.87 22.95 22.18
N LEU A 222 -9.49 22.97 20.90
CA LEU A 222 -9.48 24.15 20.05
C LEU A 222 -10.77 24.20 19.22
N PHE A 223 -11.42 25.35 19.19
CA PHE A 223 -12.59 25.60 18.34
C PHE A 223 -12.18 26.58 17.24
N SER A 224 -12.33 26.20 15.98
CA SER A 224 -11.97 27.05 14.84
C SER A 224 -13.19 27.28 13.95
N PRO A 225 -13.36 28.46 13.34
CA PRO A 225 -14.29 28.61 12.22
C PRO A 225 -13.94 27.59 11.14
N ARG A 226 -14.95 26.92 10.59
CA ARG A 226 -14.74 26.07 9.43
C ARG A 226 -14.50 26.96 8.23
N GLN A 227 -13.37 26.78 7.57
CA GLN A 227 -13.19 27.31 6.22
C GLN A 227 -13.82 26.30 5.27
N SER A 228 -15.11 26.46 4.98
CA SER A 228 -15.75 25.67 3.93
C SER A 228 -15.03 25.90 2.60
N MET A 229 -14.76 24.83 1.86
CA MET A 229 -14.25 24.95 0.50
C MET A 229 -15.24 25.78 -0.33
N GLY A 230 -14.73 26.80 -1.04
CA GLY A 230 -15.60 27.71 -1.79
C GLY A 230 -16.39 26.94 -2.86
N LEU A 231 -17.60 27.42 -3.19
CA LEU A 231 -18.48 26.79 -4.19
C LEU A 231 -17.72 26.45 -5.49
N LYS A 232 -16.81 27.33 -5.93
CA LYS A 232 -15.95 27.10 -7.11
C LYS A 232 -15.13 25.81 -7.01
N THR A 233 -14.54 25.55 -5.84
CA THR A 233 -13.72 24.35 -5.59
C THR A 233 -14.58 23.09 -5.56
N LEU A 234 -15.77 23.16 -4.95
CA LEU A 234 -16.73 22.06 -4.97
C LEU A 234 -17.22 21.75 -6.39
N THR A 235 -17.59 22.77 -7.16
CA THR A 235 -18.02 22.58 -8.56
C THR A 235 -16.91 21.99 -9.42
N GLN A 236 -15.67 22.44 -9.24
CA GLN A 236 -14.52 21.87 -9.96
C GLN A 236 -14.28 20.41 -9.57
N ALA A 237 -14.37 20.05 -8.29
CA ALA A 237 -14.24 18.67 -7.84
C ALA A 237 -15.36 17.76 -8.38
N VAL A 238 -16.61 18.24 -8.40
CA VAL A 238 -17.74 17.54 -9.05
C VAL A 238 -17.46 17.32 -10.52
N GLN A 239 -17.06 18.37 -11.25
CA GLN A 239 -16.76 18.26 -12.67
C GLN A 239 -15.68 17.21 -12.94
N ARG A 240 -14.60 17.18 -12.14
CA ARG A 240 -13.56 16.13 -12.26
C ARG A 240 -14.09 14.73 -11.98
N LEU A 241 -14.95 14.59 -10.98
CA LEU A 241 -15.53 13.30 -10.61
C LEU A 241 -16.55 12.82 -11.66
N GLU A 242 -17.32 13.73 -12.25
CA GLU A 242 -18.23 13.48 -13.37
C GLU A 242 -17.44 13.08 -14.63
N GLU A 243 -16.32 13.76 -14.93
CA GLU A 243 -15.40 13.36 -16.00
C GLU A 243 -14.85 11.94 -15.79
N LEU A 244 -14.64 11.52 -14.53
CA LEU A 244 -14.13 10.19 -14.18
C LEU A 244 -15.19 9.08 -14.22
N THR A 245 -16.44 9.38 -13.86
CA THR A 245 -17.49 8.37 -13.62
C THR A 245 -18.61 8.39 -14.64
N GLY A 246 -18.88 9.55 -15.25
CA GLY A 246 -20.08 9.80 -16.05
C GLY A 246 -21.36 9.93 -15.23
N GLU A 247 -21.29 9.93 -13.90
CA GLU A 247 -22.45 10.03 -12.99
C GLU A 247 -22.54 11.45 -12.40
N GLU A 248 -23.73 12.05 -12.41
CA GLU A 248 -23.96 13.35 -11.77
C GLU A 248 -23.81 13.26 -10.25
N VAL A 249 -23.06 14.19 -9.66
CA VAL A 249 -22.81 14.22 -8.21
C VAL A 249 -23.28 15.54 -7.61
N ASN A 250 -23.96 15.48 -6.47
CA ASN A 250 -24.37 16.68 -5.75
C ASN A 250 -23.16 17.54 -5.35
N VAL A 251 -23.27 18.88 -5.50
CA VAL A 251 -22.23 19.87 -5.17
C VAL A 251 -22.17 20.08 -3.64
N GLU A 252 -21.90 19.00 -2.92
CA GLU A 252 -21.79 18.94 -1.47
C GLU A 252 -20.55 18.12 -1.09
N GLU A 253 -19.73 18.66 -0.19
CA GLU A 253 -18.43 18.06 0.21
C GLU A 253 -18.55 16.57 0.59
N GLY A 254 -19.57 16.22 1.39
CA GLY A 254 -19.81 14.83 1.81
C GLY A 254 -20.25 13.92 0.67
N ALA A 255 -21.05 14.42 -0.27
CA ALA A 255 -21.50 13.66 -1.43
C ALA A 255 -20.32 13.38 -2.39
N ILE A 256 -19.50 14.40 -2.66
CA ILE A 256 -18.29 14.29 -3.49
C ILE A 256 -17.32 13.27 -2.88
N ALA A 257 -17.03 13.38 -1.58
CA ALA A 257 -16.13 12.45 -0.90
C ALA A 257 -16.64 11.00 -0.93
N THR A 258 -17.94 10.79 -0.72
CA THR A 258 -18.56 9.46 -0.78
C THR A 258 -18.46 8.87 -2.18
N ALA A 259 -18.79 9.64 -3.20
CA ALA A 259 -18.72 9.20 -4.59
C ALA A 259 -17.26 8.92 -5.01
N PHE A 260 -16.30 9.76 -4.62
CA PHE A 260 -14.89 9.54 -4.94
C PHE A 260 -14.34 8.28 -4.27
N LYS A 261 -14.66 8.05 -2.98
CA LYS A 261 -14.25 6.83 -2.27
C LYS A 261 -14.85 5.57 -2.89
N LYS A 262 -16.07 5.63 -3.41
CA LYS A 262 -16.67 4.52 -4.17
C LYS A 262 -15.86 4.19 -5.42
N VAL A 263 -15.44 5.20 -6.20
CA VAL A 263 -14.56 5.00 -7.37
C VAL A 263 -13.24 4.36 -6.97
N VAL A 264 -12.64 4.83 -5.88
CA VAL A 264 -11.38 4.29 -5.34
C VAL A 264 -11.52 2.84 -4.92
N GLU A 265 -12.61 2.48 -4.24
CA GLU A 265 -12.91 1.10 -3.84
C GLU A 265 -13.05 0.17 -5.06
N GLU A 266 -13.78 0.61 -6.09
CA GLU A 266 -13.93 -0.14 -7.34
C GLU A 266 -12.60 -0.31 -8.08
N GLU A 267 -11.75 0.72 -8.11
CA GLU A 267 -10.42 0.61 -8.73
C GLU A 267 -9.47 -0.28 -7.92
N LEU A 268 -9.49 -0.23 -6.58
CA LEU A 268 -8.72 -1.14 -5.73
C LEU A 268 -9.09 -2.61 -6.01
N ALA A 269 -10.39 -2.90 -6.09
CA ALA A 269 -10.88 -4.25 -6.38
C ALA A 269 -10.32 -4.79 -7.71
N LYS A 270 -10.24 -3.94 -8.75
CA LYS A 270 -9.69 -4.31 -10.05
C LYS A 270 -8.16 -4.28 -10.10
N LEU A 271 -7.50 -3.57 -9.17
CA LEU A 271 -6.04 -3.48 -9.08
C LEU A 271 -5.42 -4.74 -8.45
N TYR A 272 -6.10 -5.37 -7.48
CA TYR A 272 -5.57 -6.56 -6.80
C TYR A 272 -5.19 -7.71 -7.75
N PRO A 273 -6.03 -8.14 -8.70
CA PRO A 273 -5.66 -9.19 -9.65
C PRO A 273 -4.48 -8.78 -10.53
N LEU A 274 -4.45 -7.53 -11.00
CA LEU A 274 -3.36 -7.00 -11.84
C LEU A 274 -2.03 -7.03 -11.08
N LYS A 275 -2.02 -6.60 -9.81
CA LYS A 275 -0.83 -6.63 -8.96
C LYS A 275 -0.33 -8.06 -8.76
N ALA A 276 -1.22 -9.01 -8.45
CA ALA A 276 -0.85 -10.41 -8.28
C ALA A 276 -0.22 -11.01 -9.54
N THR A 277 -0.80 -10.72 -10.72
CA THR A 277 -0.23 -11.11 -12.01
C THR A 277 1.14 -10.46 -12.25
N ALA A 278 1.26 -9.16 -11.97
CA ALA A 278 2.52 -8.44 -12.13
C ALA A 278 3.62 -8.98 -11.21
N GLU A 279 3.30 -9.38 -9.98
CA GLU A 279 4.24 -9.97 -9.03
C GLU A 279 4.67 -11.37 -9.45
N ALA A 280 3.70 -12.22 -9.81
CA ALA A 280 3.96 -13.59 -10.27
C ALA A 280 4.88 -13.62 -11.51
N HIS A 281 4.70 -12.65 -12.39
CA HIS A 281 5.50 -12.51 -13.61
C HIS A 281 6.60 -11.46 -13.50
N GLN A 282 6.94 -10.92 -12.32
CA GLN A 282 8.03 -9.94 -12.13
C GLN A 282 8.02 -8.82 -13.20
N LEU A 283 6.85 -8.22 -13.44
CA LEU A 283 6.70 -7.21 -14.48
C LEU A 283 7.32 -5.88 -14.03
N PRO A 284 7.90 -5.09 -14.95
CA PRO A 284 8.57 -3.83 -14.61
C PRO A 284 7.60 -2.74 -14.13
N VAL A 285 6.29 -2.91 -14.32
CA VAL A 285 5.22 -1.99 -13.87
C VAL A 285 4.87 -2.10 -12.38
N LEU A 286 5.52 -3.01 -11.64
CA LEU A 286 5.27 -3.21 -10.21
C LEU A 286 5.42 -1.95 -9.33
N PRO A 287 6.46 -1.11 -9.50
CA PRO A 287 6.58 0.12 -8.71
C PRO A 287 5.41 1.06 -8.94
N MET A 288 5.03 1.29 -10.20
CA MET A 288 3.90 2.14 -10.58
C MET A 288 2.57 1.61 -10.02
N VAL A 289 2.32 0.30 -10.10
CA VAL A 289 1.11 -0.33 -9.54
C VAL A 289 1.08 -0.22 -8.01
N ALA A 290 2.22 -0.38 -7.34
CA ALA A 290 2.32 -0.26 -5.90
C ALA A 290 2.10 1.18 -5.41
N GLU A 291 2.67 2.17 -6.11
CA GLU A 291 2.45 3.59 -5.86
C GLU A 291 0.97 3.96 -6.04
N TYR A 292 0.36 3.53 -7.15
CA TYR A 292 -1.07 3.76 -7.38
C TYR A 292 -1.95 3.13 -6.29
N GLN A 293 -1.63 1.92 -5.83
CA GLN A 293 -2.32 1.30 -4.70
C GLN A 293 -2.20 2.13 -3.41
N GLN A 294 -1.02 2.69 -3.14
CA GLN A 294 -0.79 3.53 -1.97
C GLN A 294 -1.61 4.82 -2.05
N THR A 295 -1.68 5.46 -3.22
CA THR A 295 -2.52 6.63 -3.47
C THR A 295 -4.00 6.32 -3.22
N LEU A 296 -4.50 5.21 -3.75
CA LEU A 296 -5.89 4.77 -3.53
C LEU A 296 -6.18 4.51 -2.04
N ALA A 297 -5.27 3.83 -1.33
CA ALA A 297 -5.42 3.59 0.11
C ALA A 297 -5.40 4.89 0.91
N GLY A 298 -4.56 5.85 0.52
CA GLY A 298 -4.52 7.20 1.09
C GLY A 298 -5.87 7.88 0.98
N ILE A 299 -6.44 7.96 -0.23
CA ILE A 299 -7.75 8.58 -0.49
C ILE A 299 -8.87 7.91 0.32
N GLN A 300 -8.85 6.58 0.45
CA GLN A 300 -9.87 5.85 1.22
C GLN A 300 -9.89 6.29 2.69
N SER A 301 -8.72 6.58 3.25
CA SER A 301 -8.54 7.02 4.65
C SER A 301 -8.72 8.52 4.89
N SER A 302 -8.78 9.34 3.84
CA SER A 302 -8.88 10.81 3.92
C SER A 302 -10.23 11.31 4.44
N SER A 303 -10.25 12.52 5.00
CA SER A 303 -11.50 13.23 5.35
C SER A 303 -12.19 13.80 4.10
N SER A 304 -13.43 14.29 4.25
CA SER A 304 -14.22 14.78 3.11
C SER A 304 -13.62 16.01 2.44
N ASP A 305 -13.04 16.94 3.21
CA ASP A 305 -12.33 18.11 2.69
C ASP A 305 -11.05 17.73 1.94
N ASP A 306 -10.29 16.78 2.48
CA ASP A 306 -9.09 16.27 1.81
C ASP A 306 -9.43 15.54 0.50
N CYS A 307 -10.51 14.75 0.46
CA CYS A 307 -10.99 14.11 -0.78
C CYS A 307 -11.35 15.15 -1.85
N VAL A 308 -12.08 16.21 -1.48
CA VAL A 308 -12.42 17.29 -2.43
C VAL A 308 -11.15 17.98 -2.91
N ARG A 309 -10.22 18.31 -1.99
CA ARG A 309 -8.96 18.96 -2.35
C ARG A 309 -8.15 18.10 -3.34
N MET A 310 -7.95 16.82 -3.04
CA MET A 310 -7.26 15.87 -3.92
C MET A 310 -7.90 15.81 -5.31
N LEU A 311 -9.24 15.78 -5.42
CA LEU A 311 -9.91 15.82 -6.72
C LEU A 311 -9.64 17.12 -7.49
N THR A 312 -9.63 18.27 -6.80
CA THR A 312 -9.35 19.55 -7.46
C THR A 312 -7.90 19.72 -7.90
N GLU A 313 -6.95 19.31 -7.07
CA GLU A 313 -5.52 19.52 -7.28
C GLU A 313 -4.89 18.43 -8.13
N GLU A 314 -5.20 17.17 -7.85
CA GLU A 314 -4.55 15.98 -8.43
C GLU A 314 -5.49 15.13 -9.30
N GLY A 315 -6.77 15.52 -9.42
CA GLY A 315 -7.78 14.71 -10.12
C GLY A 315 -7.48 14.45 -11.60
N ALA A 316 -6.76 15.36 -12.27
CA ALA A 316 -6.33 15.18 -13.65
C ALA A 316 -5.24 14.10 -13.76
N ASP A 317 -4.24 14.14 -12.89
CA ASP A 317 -3.16 13.14 -12.85
C ASP A 317 -3.74 11.78 -12.45
N PHE A 318 -4.65 11.75 -11.47
CA PHE A 318 -5.39 10.55 -11.10
C PHE A 318 -6.13 9.93 -12.29
N ALA A 319 -6.78 10.74 -13.12
CA ALA A 319 -7.47 10.26 -14.32
C ALA A 319 -6.50 9.63 -15.33
N VAL A 320 -5.33 10.25 -15.55
CA VAL A 320 -4.29 9.73 -16.44
C VAL A 320 -3.73 8.40 -15.92
N THR A 321 -3.35 8.34 -14.64
CA THR A 321 -2.84 7.11 -14.02
C THR A 321 -3.88 6.00 -14.04
N ARG A 322 -5.15 6.31 -13.75
CA ARG A 322 -6.25 5.36 -13.83
C ARG A 322 -6.42 4.79 -15.24
N ASP A 323 -6.35 5.64 -16.27
CA ASP A 323 -6.44 5.21 -17.67
C ASP A 323 -5.25 4.32 -18.07
N GLN A 324 -4.03 4.67 -17.66
CA GLN A 324 -2.84 3.85 -17.90
C GLN A 324 -2.96 2.47 -17.25
N VAL A 325 -3.38 2.40 -15.98
CA VAL A 325 -3.60 1.14 -15.26
C VAL A 325 -4.73 0.32 -15.89
N ARG A 326 -5.79 0.97 -16.38
CA ARG A 326 -6.86 0.30 -17.13
C ARG A 326 -6.33 -0.33 -18.43
N LYS A 327 -5.61 0.44 -19.25
CA LYS A 327 -4.99 -0.06 -20.50
C LYS A 327 -4.05 -1.23 -20.23
N LEU A 328 -3.25 -1.11 -19.18
CA LEU A 328 -2.35 -2.18 -18.73
C LEU A 328 -3.16 -3.45 -18.40
N ARG A 329 -4.25 -3.33 -17.64
CA ARG A 329 -5.13 -4.45 -17.28
C ARG A 329 -5.78 -5.12 -18.49
N GLU A 330 -6.21 -4.33 -19.47
CA GLU A 330 -6.83 -4.83 -20.71
C GLU A 330 -5.81 -5.55 -21.59
N ALA A 331 -4.58 -5.05 -21.66
CA ALA A 331 -3.54 -5.61 -22.51
C ALA A 331 -2.80 -6.81 -21.87
N LEU A 332 -2.71 -6.90 -20.54
CA LEU A 332 -2.15 -8.04 -19.81
C LEU A 332 -3.11 -9.22 -19.72
N ASN A 333 -3.48 -9.78 -20.87
CA ASN A 333 -4.24 -11.02 -20.97
C ASN A 333 -3.32 -12.26 -20.92
N ALA A 334 -3.92 -13.46 -20.93
CA ALA A 334 -3.16 -14.71 -20.86
C ALA A 334 -2.18 -14.92 -22.03
N GLU A 335 -2.50 -14.40 -23.22
CA GLU A 335 -1.66 -14.49 -24.40
C GLU A 335 -0.43 -13.58 -24.28
N ALA A 336 -0.60 -12.36 -23.78
CA ALA A 336 0.50 -11.45 -23.50
C ALA A 336 1.46 -12.01 -22.45
N ILE A 337 0.94 -12.62 -21.39
CA ILE A 337 1.76 -13.29 -20.37
C ILE A 337 2.60 -14.42 -21.00
N GLU A 338 2.02 -15.19 -21.91
CA GLU A 338 2.72 -16.27 -22.59
C GLU A 338 3.84 -15.74 -23.51
N ILE A 339 3.60 -14.63 -24.22
CA ILE A 339 4.64 -13.96 -25.02
C ILE A 339 5.80 -13.48 -24.13
N LEU A 340 5.51 -12.86 -22.98
CA LEU A 340 6.56 -12.42 -22.04
C LEU A 340 7.35 -13.61 -21.48
N ARG A 341 6.68 -14.73 -21.21
CA ARG A 341 7.33 -15.98 -20.78
C ARG A 341 8.27 -16.50 -21.87
N GLN A 342 7.84 -16.47 -23.13
CA GLN A 342 8.66 -16.87 -24.28
C GLN A 342 9.84 -15.91 -24.49
N ALA A 343 9.65 -14.61 -24.32
CA ALA A 343 10.71 -13.61 -24.42
C ALA A 343 11.81 -13.83 -23.35
N ARG A 344 11.42 -14.13 -22.11
CA ARG A 344 12.37 -14.52 -21.06
C ARG A 344 13.06 -15.84 -21.37
N GLN A 345 12.32 -16.85 -21.83
CA GLN A 345 12.91 -18.11 -22.25
C GLN A 345 13.94 -17.90 -23.38
N ALA A 346 13.64 -17.04 -24.35
CA ALA A 346 14.53 -16.70 -25.45
C ALA A 346 15.84 -16.05 -24.96
N THR A 347 15.75 -15.12 -24.00
CA THR A 347 16.88 -14.34 -23.51
C THR A 347 17.71 -15.02 -22.42
N GLU A 348 17.10 -15.86 -21.58
CA GLU A 348 17.75 -16.49 -20.42
C GLU A 348 18.17 -17.94 -20.68
N LEU A 349 17.40 -18.70 -21.48
CA LEU A 349 17.66 -20.12 -21.69
C LEU A 349 18.18 -20.40 -23.11
N VAL A 350 17.46 -19.92 -24.13
CA VAL A 350 17.80 -20.19 -25.54
C VAL A 350 19.09 -19.50 -25.93
N TRP A 351 19.24 -18.22 -25.59
CA TRP A 351 20.46 -17.47 -25.89
C TRP A 351 21.71 -18.08 -25.23
N GLN A 352 21.61 -18.58 -23.99
CA GLN A 352 22.75 -19.24 -23.33
C GLN A 352 23.22 -20.48 -24.10
N ARG A 353 22.27 -21.25 -24.66
CA ARG A 353 22.59 -22.41 -25.49
C ARG A 353 23.13 -22.01 -26.86
N LEU A 354 22.69 -20.89 -27.41
CA LEU A 354 23.10 -20.43 -28.75
C LEU A 354 24.45 -19.70 -28.73
N ALA A 355 24.73 -18.91 -27.69
CA ALA A 355 25.87 -18.00 -27.60
C ALA A 355 27.23 -18.71 -27.75
N ALA A 356 27.34 -19.95 -27.25
CA ALA A 356 28.56 -20.76 -27.37
C ALA A 356 28.88 -21.18 -28.82
N HIS A 357 27.90 -21.13 -29.72
CA HIS A 357 27.98 -21.65 -31.10
C HIS A 357 28.16 -20.53 -32.14
N HIS A 358 28.78 -19.41 -31.73
CA HIS A 358 29.14 -18.29 -32.62
C HIS A 358 27.97 -17.74 -33.44
N PRO A 359 26.86 -17.30 -32.80
CA PRO A 359 25.74 -16.71 -33.53
C PRO A 359 26.14 -15.40 -34.22
N ALA A 360 25.39 -15.02 -35.26
CA ALA A 360 25.59 -13.75 -35.95
C ALA A 360 25.61 -12.57 -34.94
N PRO A 361 26.52 -11.59 -35.08
CA PRO A 361 26.66 -10.49 -34.13
C PRO A 361 25.37 -9.66 -33.98
N GLU A 362 24.54 -9.62 -35.03
CA GLU A 362 23.21 -9.00 -35.04
C GLU A 362 22.27 -9.64 -34.00
N LEU A 363 22.36 -10.95 -33.78
CA LEU A 363 21.49 -11.66 -32.84
C LEU A 363 21.82 -11.32 -31.37
N SER A 364 23.10 -11.09 -31.08
CA SER A 364 23.55 -10.63 -29.76
C SER A 364 22.98 -9.24 -29.43
N ALA A 365 22.98 -8.34 -30.41
CA ALA A 365 22.38 -7.01 -30.27
C ALA A 365 20.87 -7.10 -30.04
N ILE A 366 20.16 -7.96 -30.78
CA ILE A 366 18.72 -8.21 -30.61
C ILE A 366 18.41 -8.72 -29.19
N VAL A 367 19.20 -9.66 -28.66
CA VAL A 367 18.99 -10.18 -27.29
C VAL A 367 19.25 -9.12 -26.24
N ALA A 368 20.26 -8.27 -26.42
CA ALA A 368 20.53 -7.16 -25.52
C ALA A 368 19.40 -6.12 -25.52
N GLU A 369 18.88 -5.77 -26.70
CA GLU A 369 17.71 -4.91 -26.87
C GLU A 369 16.48 -5.52 -26.18
N LEU A 370 16.19 -6.80 -26.43
CA LEU A 370 15.07 -7.50 -25.82
C LEU A 370 15.16 -7.54 -24.28
N LYS A 371 16.36 -7.78 -23.71
CA LYS A 371 16.57 -7.73 -22.26
C LYS A 371 16.29 -6.33 -21.69
N SER A 372 16.72 -5.28 -22.39
CA SER A 372 16.44 -3.89 -21.99
C SER A 372 14.94 -3.59 -22.00
N LEU A 373 14.24 -4.01 -23.07
CA LEU A 373 12.80 -3.81 -23.21
C LEU A 373 11.99 -4.56 -22.14
N LEU A 374 12.39 -5.78 -21.77
CA LEU A 374 11.69 -6.58 -20.74
C LEU A 374 11.79 -6.00 -19.32
N VAL A 375 12.78 -5.13 -19.05
CA VAL A 375 12.98 -4.47 -17.76
C VAL A 375 12.43 -3.03 -17.76
N SER A 376 12.10 -2.48 -18.94
CA SER A 376 11.57 -1.13 -19.07
C SER A 376 10.11 -1.03 -18.63
N GLU A 377 9.76 0.03 -17.93
CA GLU A 377 8.36 0.35 -17.59
C GLU A 377 7.50 0.62 -18.85
N GLN A 378 8.14 0.96 -19.98
CA GLN A 378 7.52 1.24 -21.27
C GLN A 378 7.43 0.01 -22.18
N PHE A 379 7.59 -1.21 -21.65
CA PHE A 379 7.58 -2.43 -22.47
C PHE A 379 6.30 -2.61 -23.30
N MET A 380 5.17 -2.06 -22.83
CA MET A 380 3.90 -2.09 -23.54
C MET A 380 3.89 -1.23 -24.80
N GLU A 381 4.66 -0.15 -24.86
CA GLU A 381 4.78 0.70 -26.06
C GLU A 381 5.63 0.01 -27.14
N ALA A 382 6.56 -0.85 -26.73
CA ALA A 382 7.44 -1.61 -27.61
C ALA A 382 6.96 -3.06 -27.81
N TRP A 383 5.66 -3.33 -27.64
CA TRP A 383 5.12 -4.69 -27.64
C TRP A 383 5.40 -5.46 -28.94
N ASP A 384 5.15 -4.84 -30.09
CA ASP A 384 5.37 -5.46 -31.39
C ASP A 384 6.85 -5.81 -31.60
N THR A 385 7.74 -4.92 -31.15
CA THR A 385 9.20 -5.16 -31.16
C THR A 385 9.57 -6.34 -30.27
N ILE A 386 8.99 -6.46 -29.07
CA ILE A 386 9.24 -7.61 -28.18
C ILE A 386 8.82 -8.92 -28.87
N VAL A 387 7.66 -8.96 -29.52
CA VAL A 387 7.17 -10.13 -30.25
C VAL A 387 8.12 -10.50 -31.39
N GLU A 388 8.48 -9.53 -32.23
CA GLU A 388 9.36 -9.74 -33.39
C GLU A 388 10.75 -10.23 -32.96
N ARG A 389 11.37 -9.58 -31.98
CA ARG A 389 12.70 -9.95 -31.48
C ARG A 389 12.67 -11.33 -30.82
N THR A 390 11.64 -11.64 -30.05
CA THR A 390 11.47 -12.96 -29.43
C THR A 390 11.40 -14.05 -30.49
N GLN A 391 10.57 -13.87 -31.53
CA GLN A 391 10.47 -14.83 -32.62
C GLN A 391 11.79 -14.98 -33.38
N THR A 392 12.52 -13.89 -33.60
CA THR A 392 13.83 -13.91 -34.28
C THR A 392 14.84 -14.79 -33.54
N VAL A 393 14.94 -14.64 -32.21
CA VAL A 393 15.86 -15.45 -31.38
C VAL A 393 15.43 -16.93 -31.35
N LEU A 394 14.13 -17.20 -31.19
CA LEU A 394 13.61 -18.57 -31.18
C LEU A 394 13.82 -19.26 -32.54
N ASN A 395 13.55 -18.58 -33.65
CA ASN A 395 13.75 -19.12 -34.99
C ASN A 395 15.21 -19.39 -35.30
N ALA A 396 16.12 -18.47 -34.91
CA ALA A 396 17.56 -18.69 -35.08
C ALA A 396 18.03 -19.95 -34.35
N TYR A 397 17.52 -20.21 -33.15
CA TYR A 397 17.81 -21.45 -32.42
C TYR A 397 17.22 -22.69 -33.10
N ARG A 398 15.97 -22.63 -33.57
CA ARG A 398 15.35 -23.74 -34.32
C ARG A 398 16.16 -24.12 -35.54
N THR A 399 16.56 -23.14 -36.34
CA THR A 399 17.40 -23.35 -37.52
C THR A 399 18.73 -23.99 -37.14
N ALA A 400 19.46 -23.41 -36.19
CA ALA A 400 20.76 -23.93 -35.76
C ALA A 400 20.66 -25.36 -35.20
N TYR A 401 19.60 -25.67 -34.45
CA TYR A 401 19.35 -27.01 -33.93
C TYR A 401 19.08 -28.02 -35.04
N CYS A 402 18.14 -27.71 -35.94
CA CYS A 402 17.73 -28.61 -37.01
C CYS A 402 18.89 -28.90 -37.98
N GLU A 403 19.67 -27.88 -38.35
CA GLU A 403 20.85 -28.04 -39.21
C GLU A 403 21.91 -28.93 -38.56
N LEU A 404 22.20 -28.70 -37.27
CA LEU A 404 23.20 -29.49 -36.53
C LEU A 404 22.72 -30.93 -36.31
N PHE A 405 21.43 -31.12 -36.03
CA PHE A 405 20.80 -32.43 -35.91
C PHE A 405 20.91 -33.22 -37.22
N ASP A 406 20.57 -32.60 -38.36
CA ASP A 406 20.64 -33.24 -39.67
C ASP A 406 22.08 -33.63 -40.03
N ARG A 407 23.04 -32.74 -39.75
CA ARG A 407 24.46 -33.02 -39.95
C ARG A 407 24.93 -34.19 -39.10
N ARG A 408 24.54 -34.23 -37.82
CA ARG A 408 24.85 -35.35 -36.91
C ARG A 408 24.24 -36.66 -37.44
N LYS A 409 22.94 -36.65 -37.75
CA LYS A 409 22.20 -37.81 -38.26
C LYS A 409 22.85 -38.37 -39.53
N GLN A 410 23.16 -37.51 -40.49
CA GLN A 410 23.80 -37.90 -41.75
C GLN A 410 25.19 -38.51 -41.51
N SER A 411 26.00 -37.89 -40.66
CA SER A 411 27.38 -38.34 -40.40
C SER A 411 27.40 -39.70 -39.69
N TYR A 412 26.54 -39.90 -38.69
CA TYR A 412 26.40 -41.19 -38.01
C TYR A 412 25.78 -42.27 -38.91
N ALA A 413 24.78 -41.92 -39.73
CA ALA A 413 24.19 -42.86 -40.70
C ALA A 413 25.24 -43.34 -41.71
N SER A 414 26.02 -42.42 -42.28
CA SER A 414 27.13 -42.76 -43.18
C SER A 414 28.20 -43.61 -42.50
N ALA A 415 28.58 -43.31 -41.25
CA ALA A 415 29.52 -44.13 -40.51
C ALA A 415 29.01 -45.56 -40.26
N ILE A 416 27.71 -45.72 -39.97
CA ILE A 416 27.07 -47.03 -39.82
C ILE A 416 27.05 -47.78 -41.15
N GLU A 417 26.69 -47.12 -42.26
CA GLU A 417 26.70 -47.73 -43.60
C GLU A 417 28.11 -48.18 -44.00
N ASP A 418 29.13 -47.36 -43.75
CA ASP A 418 30.53 -47.72 -44.03
C ASP A 418 30.98 -48.97 -43.26
N ILE A 419 30.52 -49.14 -42.02
CA ILE A 419 30.80 -50.36 -41.23
C ILE A 419 30.05 -51.55 -41.82
N LYS A 420 28.77 -51.38 -42.20
CA LYS A 420 27.95 -52.45 -42.80
C LYS A 420 28.44 -52.91 -44.17
N ASN A 421 29.04 -52.00 -44.94
CA ASN A 421 29.60 -52.29 -46.27
C ASN A 421 30.90 -53.10 -46.22
N ARG A 422 31.47 -53.34 -45.03
CA ARG A 422 32.65 -54.18 -44.86
C ARG A 422 32.30 -55.65 -45.03
N ALA A 423 33.16 -56.40 -45.72
CA ALA A 423 32.98 -57.84 -45.92
C ALA A 423 32.96 -58.62 -44.59
N GLU A 424 33.70 -58.16 -43.58
CA GLU A 424 33.72 -58.77 -42.25
C GLU A 424 32.36 -58.63 -41.53
N TRP A 425 31.58 -57.59 -41.86
CA TRP A 425 30.28 -57.33 -41.26
C TRP A 425 29.23 -58.36 -41.65
N GLY A 426 29.13 -58.69 -42.94
CA GLY A 426 28.15 -59.67 -43.43
C GLY A 426 28.31 -61.04 -42.80
N SER A 427 29.56 -61.44 -42.48
CA SER A 427 29.85 -62.69 -41.78
C SER A 427 29.49 -62.62 -40.29
N LEU A 428 29.70 -61.48 -39.64
CA LEU A 428 29.34 -61.27 -38.23
C LEU A 428 27.82 -61.24 -38.03
N GLU A 429 27.09 -60.54 -38.90
CA GLU A 429 25.64 -60.40 -38.83
C GLU A 429 24.92 -61.75 -39.02
N ALA A 430 25.41 -62.59 -39.93
CA ALA A 430 24.86 -63.92 -40.17
C ALA A 430 25.13 -64.90 -39.01
N ASN A 431 26.31 -64.82 -38.38
CA ASN A 431 26.74 -65.78 -37.37
C ASN A 431 26.37 -65.38 -35.93
N ASN A 432 26.36 -64.08 -35.61
CA ASN A 432 26.12 -63.55 -34.25
C ASN A 432 25.40 -62.18 -34.28
N PRO A 433 24.10 -62.14 -34.60
CA PRO A 433 23.35 -60.89 -34.77
C PRO A 433 23.28 -60.02 -33.51
N GLY A 434 23.25 -60.63 -32.30
CA GLY A 434 23.27 -59.88 -31.03
C GLY A 434 24.61 -59.16 -30.77
N MET A 435 25.72 -59.72 -31.23
CA MET A 435 27.03 -59.05 -31.13
C MET A 435 27.12 -57.90 -32.14
N ALA A 436 26.62 -58.12 -33.36
CA ALA A 436 26.52 -57.08 -34.39
C ALA A 436 25.70 -55.87 -33.89
N SER A 437 24.53 -56.09 -33.29
CA SER A 437 23.73 -54.99 -32.74
C SER A 437 24.44 -54.26 -31.60
N SER A 438 25.17 -54.97 -30.74
CA SER A 438 25.91 -54.37 -29.63
C SER A 438 27.06 -53.46 -30.09
N LEU A 439 27.72 -53.80 -31.21
CA LEU A 439 28.80 -53.00 -31.79
C LEU A 439 28.31 -51.70 -32.41
N LEU A 440 27.12 -51.70 -33.02
CA LEU A 440 26.52 -50.49 -33.60
C LEU A 440 25.73 -49.65 -32.61
N SER A 441 25.32 -50.21 -31.46
CA SER A 441 24.51 -49.52 -30.45
C SER A 441 25.04 -48.12 -30.06
N PRO A 442 26.36 -47.91 -29.83
CA PRO A 442 26.89 -46.58 -29.49
C PRO A 442 26.80 -45.54 -30.62
N LEU A 443 26.78 -45.99 -31.89
CA LEU A 443 26.59 -45.12 -33.05
C LEU A 443 25.10 -44.87 -33.27
N GLN A 444 24.27 -45.91 -33.19
CA GLN A 444 22.81 -45.82 -33.36
C GLN A 444 22.15 -44.92 -32.32
N ALA A 445 22.61 -44.96 -31.07
CA ALA A 445 22.10 -44.09 -30.01
C ALA A 445 22.30 -42.59 -30.29
N ARG A 446 23.31 -42.22 -31.09
CA ARG A 446 23.68 -40.82 -31.40
C ARG A 446 23.13 -40.30 -32.72
N VAL A 447 22.47 -41.15 -33.52
CA VAL A 447 21.75 -40.74 -34.74
C VAL A 447 20.63 -39.75 -34.41
N GLY A 448 20.04 -39.86 -33.21
CA GLY A 448 18.90 -39.05 -32.79
C GLY A 448 17.56 -39.62 -33.29
N CYS A 449 16.46 -39.08 -32.76
CA CYS A 449 15.10 -39.47 -33.11
C CYS A 449 14.41 -38.31 -33.81
N ASP A 450 13.74 -38.56 -34.94
CA ASP A 450 13.10 -37.51 -35.75
C ASP A 450 11.99 -36.77 -34.98
N ASP A 451 11.29 -37.45 -34.07
CA ASP A 451 10.33 -36.84 -33.15
C ASP A 451 10.96 -35.69 -32.33
N ASP A 452 12.23 -35.81 -31.95
CA ASP A 452 12.93 -34.75 -31.21
C ASP A 452 13.11 -33.50 -32.09
N LYS A 453 13.52 -33.69 -33.36
CA LYS A 453 13.64 -32.59 -34.32
C LYS A 453 12.30 -31.92 -34.58
N GLU A 454 11.25 -32.69 -34.83
CA GLU A 454 9.90 -32.15 -35.08
C GLU A 454 9.38 -31.32 -33.89
N THR A 455 9.63 -31.76 -32.65
CA THR A 455 9.20 -31.00 -31.47
C THR A 455 9.96 -29.69 -31.29
N VAL A 456 11.23 -29.62 -31.73
CA VAL A 456 12.02 -28.38 -31.73
C VAL A 456 11.57 -27.44 -32.84
N GLU A 457 11.33 -27.98 -34.04
CA GLU A 457 10.83 -27.20 -35.18
C GLU A 457 9.48 -26.56 -34.88
N GLN A 458 8.58 -27.29 -34.21
CA GLN A 458 7.31 -26.75 -33.71
C GLN A 458 7.46 -25.80 -32.51
N GLY A 459 8.66 -25.63 -31.96
CA GLY A 459 8.94 -24.75 -30.83
C GLY A 459 8.45 -25.26 -29.47
N LYS A 460 8.10 -26.54 -29.34
CA LYS A 460 7.58 -27.14 -28.11
C LYS A 460 8.69 -27.61 -27.17
N SER A 461 9.90 -27.81 -27.70
CA SER A 461 11.06 -28.31 -26.97
C SER A 461 12.31 -27.55 -27.37
N LEU A 462 13.34 -27.61 -26.53
CA LEU A 462 14.71 -27.18 -26.85
C LEU A 462 15.61 -28.37 -27.23
N GLY A 463 15.01 -29.51 -27.53
CA GLY A 463 15.70 -30.72 -27.94
C GLY A 463 16.23 -31.53 -26.76
N LYS A 464 16.32 -32.85 -26.94
CA LYS A 464 16.90 -33.77 -25.96
C LYS A 464 18.41 -33.67 -25.88
N ALA A 465 19.08 -33.38 -26.99
CA ALA A 465 20.53 -33.19 -27.06
C ALA A 465 20.84 -31.70 -27.19
N SER A 466 21.74 -31.16 -26.37
CA SER A 466 22.19 -29.77 -26.53
C SER A 466 23.02 -29.57 -27.81
N LEU A 467 23.14 -28.33 -28.29
CA LEU A 467 24.01 -28.01 -29.43
C LEU A 467 25.46 -28.45 -29.17
N THR A 468 25.96 -28.24 -27.95
CA THR A 468 27.31 -28.65 -27.53
C THR A 468 27.47 -30.17 -27.49
N GLU A 469 26.46 -30.91 -27.05
CA GLU A 469 26.46 -32.37 -27.11
C GLU A 469 26.50 -32.86 -28.57
N MET A 470 25.74 -32.25 -29.47
CA MET A 470 25.73 -32.63 -30.89
C MET A 470 27.07 -32.33 -31.60
N GLU A 471 27.74 -31.24 -31.25
CA GLU A 471 29.10 -30.97 -31.73
C GLU A 471 30.13 -31.96 -31.19
N SER A 472 30.03 -32.30 -29.90
CA SER A 472 30.88 -33.33 -29.31
C SER A 472 30.64 -34.70 -29.94
N ASP A 473 29.38 -35.04 -30.22
CA ASP A 473 29.00 -36.25 -30.95
C ASP A 473 29.64 -36.26 -32.33
N LEU A 474 29.57 -35.16 -33.10
CA LEU A 474 30.19 -35.04 -34.42
C LEU A 474 31.72 -35.23 -34.36
N ALA A 475 32.39 -34.65 -33.35
CA ALA A 475 33.83 -34.82 -33.15
C ALA A 475 34.21 -36.27 -32.78
N ALA A 476 33.32 -37.01 -32.11
CA ALA A 476 33.57 -38.37 -31.67
C ALA A 476 33.36 -39.45 -32.76
N ILE A 477 32.71 -39.10 -33.89
CA ILE A 477 32.31 -40.07 -34.93
C ILE A 477 33.50 -40.92 -35.41
N GLU A 478 34.59 -40.29 -35.81
CA GLU A 478 35.75 -40.99 -36.38
C GLU A 478 36.38 -41.96 -35.37
N GLY A 479 36.48 -41.55 -34.09
CA GLY A 479 37.01 -42.41 -33.03
C GLY A 479 36.10 -43.58 -32.69
N LEU A 480 34.78 -43.38 -32.72
CA LEU A 480 33.81 -44.45 -32.52
C LEU A 480 33.81 -45.42 -33.70
N LYS A 481 33.84 -44.90 -34.93
CA LYS A 481 33.93 -45.69 -36.16
C LYS A 481 35.19 -46.55 -36.17
N SER A 482 36.36 -45.97 -35.89
CA SER A 482 37.62 -46.72 -35.84
C SER A 482 37.59 -47.80 -34.74
N SER A 483 37.05 -47.50 -33.56
CA SER A 483 36.92 -48.48 -32.48
C SER A 483 36.04 -49.67 -32.87
N VAL A 484 34.93 -49.42 -33.58
CA VAL A 484 34.05 -50.50 -34.08
C VAL A 484 34.74 -51.30 -35.18
N LEU A 485 35.46 -50.65 -36.10
CA LEU A 485 36.21 -51.33 -37.16
C LEU A 485 37.32 -52.22 -36.60
N VAL A 486 38.07 -51.74 -35.60
CA VAL A 486 39.11 -52.55 -34.91
C VAL A 486 38.47 -53.78 -34.25
N LYS A 487 37.35 -53.63 -33.54
CA LYS A 487 36.63 -54.76 -32.95
C LYS A 487 36.06 -55.72 -33.99
N LEU A 488 35.62 -55.20 -35.13
CA LEU A 488 35.13 -56.01 -36.25
C LEU A 488 36.25 -56.90 -36.81
N GLN A 489 37.44 -56.33 -37.00
CA GLN A 489 38.63 -57.05 -37.44
C GLN A 489 39.09 -58.07 -36.39
N GLU A 490 39.04 -57.74 -35.10
CA GLU A 490 39.33 -58.69 -34.02
C GLU A 490 38.42 -59.92 -34.06
N LEU A 491 37.13 -59.72 -34.32
CA LEU A 491 36.12 -60.80 -34.35
C LEU A 491 36.17 -61.63 -35.63
N SER A 492 36.56 -61.05 -36.77
CA SER A 492 36.68 -61.77 -38.04
C SER A 492 37.89 -62.70 -38.10
N MET A 493 38.91 -62.47 -37.27
CA MET A 493 40.13 -63.30 -37.23
C MET A 493 39.93 -64.69 -36.60
N GLY A 494 38.76 -64.97 -36.00
CA GLY A 494 38.41 -66.29 -35.47
C GLY A 494 39.26 -66.73 -34.27
N SER A 495 38.65 -67.42 -33.32
CA SER A 495 39.35 -67.95 -32.13
C SER A 495 40.36 -69.09 -32.43
N GLU A 496 40.70 -69.34 -33.70
CA GLU A 496 41.48 -70.50 -34.14
C GLU A 496 42.97 -70.22 -34.41
N GLN A 497 43.43 -68.96 -34.38
CA GLN A 497 44.85 -68.64 -34.57
C GLN A 497 45.49 -68.12 -33.28
N LYS A 498 46.41 -68.92 -32.70
CA LYS A 498 47.27 -68.59 -31.54
C LYS A 498 48.35 -67.53 -31.86
N ALA A 499 48.15 -66.67 -32.85
CA ALA A 499 49.10 -65.62 -33.21
C ALA A 499 48.88 -64.39 -32.30
N PRO A 500 49.94 -63.77 -31.74
CA PRO A 500 49.77 -62.55 -30.96
C PRO A 500 49.25 -61.41 -31.85
N VAL A 501 48.14 -60.79 -31.48
CA VAL A 501 47.61 -59.62 -32.21
C VAL A 501 48.37 -58.36 -31.74
N ARG A 502 48.91 -57.57 -32.67
CA ARG A 502 49.58 -56.30 -32.39
C ARG A 502 48.87 -55.13 -33.06
N LYS A 503 48.52 -54.13 -32.25
CA LYS A 503 47.95 -52.86 -32.70
C LYS A 503 49.05 -51.87 -33.00
N VAL A 504 49.08 -51.33 -34.21
CA VAL A 504 50.09 -50.38 -34.65
C VAL A 504 49.41 -49.07 -35.02
N ARG A 505 49.66 -48.01 -34.25
CA ARG A 505 49.14 -46.66 -34.53
C ARG A 505 49.88 -46.03 -35.68
N VAL A 506 49.19 -45.79 -36.79
CA VAL A 506 49.81 -45.19 -37.98
C VAL A 506 50.24 -43.74 -37.70
N SER A 507 49.48 -43.03 -36.86
CA SER A 507 49.78 -41.65 -36.43
C SER A 507 51.10 -41.49 -35.66
N ALA A 508 51.61 -42.55 -35.02
CA ALA A 508 52.90 -42.50 -34.31
C ALA A 508 54.09 -42.32 -35.27
N PHE A 509 53.94 -42.70 -36.54
CA PHE A 509 54.97 -42.61 -37.56
C PHE A 509 54.86 -41.34 -38.41
N PHE A 510 53.74 -40.63 -38.32
CA PHE A 510 53.46 -39.38 -39.04
C PHE A 510 53.22 -38.23 -38.06
N ASN A 511 54.21 -37.95 -37.20
CA ASN A 511 54.10 -36.94 -36.15
C ASN A 511 54.62 -35.53 -36.56
N LYS A 512 55.04 -35.35 -37.81
CA LYS A 512 55.53 -34.09 -38.37
C LYS A 512 54.92 -33.83 -39.75
N PRO A 513 54.72 -32.55 -40.14
CA PRO A 513 54.30 -32.21 -41.50
C PRO A 513 55.33 -32.70 -42.51
N ILE A 514 54.90 -33.46 -43.51
CA ILE A 514 55.74 -33.93 -44.61
C ILE A 514 55.73 -32.86 -45.71
N GLN A 515 56.89 -32.31 -46.05
CA GLN A 515 57.03 -31.26 -47.05
C GLN A 515 57.85 -31.69 -48.27
N THR A 516 58.57 -32.81 -48.17
CA THR A 516 59.43 -33.34 -49.24
C THR A 516 59.20 -34.83 -49.48
N GLN A 517 59.59 -35.30 -50.66
CA GLN A 517 59.45 -36.72 -51.05
C GLN A 517 60.34 -37.64 -50.19
N ASP A 518 61.54 -37.18 -49.83
CA ASP A 518 62.46 -37.93 -48.95
C ASP A 518 61.86 -38.13 -47.54
N GLU A 519 61.14 -37.13 -47.01
CA GLU A 519 60.46 -37.25 -45.72
C GLU A 519 59.30 -38.25 -45.77
N LEU A 520 58.58 -38.32 -46.90
CA LEU A 520 57.52 -39.30 -47.11
C LEU A 520 58.10 -40.72 -47.15
N ASP A 521 59.17 -40.93 -47.93
CA ASP A 521 59.80 -42.23 -48.09
C ASP A 521 60.44 -42.72 -46.78
N GLN A 522 61.00 -41.82 -45.96
CA GLN A 522 61.46 -42.16 -44.61
C GLN A 522 60.32 -42.59 -43.69
N ALA A 523 59.21 -41.86 -43.66
CA ALA A 523 58.07 -42.20 -42.81
C ALA A 523 57.43 -43.54 -43.24
N LEU A 524 57.29 -43.78 -44.55
CA LEU A 524 56.82 -45.06 -45.10
C LEU A 524 57.80 -46.21 -44.82
N GLY A 525 59.11 -45.95 -44.89
CA GLY A 525 60.15 -46.90 -44.52
C GLY A 525 60.06 -47.34 -43.06
N LEU A 526 59.90 -46.39 -42.14
CA LEU A 526 59.77 -46.68 -40.70
C LEU A 526 58.53 -47.51 -40.38
N ILE A 527 57.39 -47.22 -41.02
CA ILE A 527 56.18 -48.03 -40.87
C ILE A 527 56.42 -49.43 -41.42
N ARG A 528 56.97 -49.53 -42.64
CA ARG A 528 57.25 -50.80 -43.29
C ARG A 528 58.14 -51.70 -42.42
N ASP A 529 59.22 -51.16 -41.88
CA ASP A 529 60.15 -51.92 -41.03
C ASP A 529 59.48 -52.38 -39.73
N SER A 530 58.64 -51.53 -39.11
CA SER A 530 57.88 -51.87 -37.91
C SER A 530 56.83 -52.96 -38.18
N LEU A 531 56.12 -52.88 -39.31
CA LEU A 531 55.15 -53.89 -39.73
C LEU A 531 55.85 -55.20 -40.09
N GLN A 532 56.95 -55.16 -40.83
CA GLN A 532 57.73 -56.35 -41.20
C GLN A 532 58.22 -57.09 -39.94
N LYS A 533 58.74 -56.36 -38.94
CA LYS A 533 59.13 -56.94 -37.66
C LYS A 533 57.98 -57.65 -36.95
N CYS A 534 56.76 -57.10 -37.01
CA CYS A 534 55.60 -57.75 -36.43
C CYS A 534 55.20 -59.03 -37.19
N ILE A 535 55.32 -59.03 -38.53
CA ILE A 535 55.09 -60.22 -39.36
C ILE A 535 56.13 -61.31 -39.04
N ASP A 536 57.41 -60.94 -38.94
CA ASP A 536 58.52 -61.87 -38.67
C ASP A 536 58.38 -62.55 -37.30
N GLU A 537 57.73 -61.88 -36.34
CA GLU A 537 57.42 -62.42 -35.01
C GLU A 537 56.11 -63.24 -34.98
N GLY A 538 55.50 -63.47 -36.14
CA GLY A 538 54.26 -64.26 -36.29
C GLY A 538 53.02 -63.56 -35.76
N ALA A 539 53.06 -62.23 -35.60
CA ALA A 539 51.93 -61.44 -35.09
C ALA A 539 50.97 -61.05 -36.21
N ILE A 540 49.66 -61.04 -35.91
CA ILE A 540 48.66 -60.46 -36.80
C ILE A 540 48.55 -58.97 -36.50
N ILE A 541 48.63 -58.13 -37.53
CA ILE A 541 48.71 -56.68 -37.38
C ILE A 541 47.35 -56.04 -37.63
N ILE A 542 46.91 -55.23 -36.68
CA ILE A 542 45.78 -54.32 -36.83
C ILE A 542 46.32 -52.90 -36.87
N LEU A 543 46.05 -52.17 -37.94
CA LEU A 543 46.38 -50.75 -38.08
C LEU A 543 45.25 -49.93 -37.46
N GLU A 544 45.59 -49.03 -36.54
CA GLU A 544 44.66 -48.09 -35.90
C GLU A 544 45.05 -46.62 -36.11
#